data_AF-A0A433UU83-F1
#
_entry.id   AF-A0A433UU83-F1
#
_cell.length_a   1.000
_cell.length_b   1.000
_cell.length_c   1.000
_cell.angle_alpha   90.00
_cell.angle_beta   90.00
_cell.angle_gamma   90.00
#
_symmetry.space_group_name_H-M   'P 1'
#
loop_
_entity.id
_entity.type
_entity.pdbx_description
1 polymer ?
#
loop_
_entity_poly.entity_id
_entity_poly.type
_entity_poly.pdbx_seq_one_letter_code
_entity_poly.pdbx_strand_id
1 'polypeptide(L)'
;MSTKNGLFIWVEGSDDERFFQRIFCPLFEQQYDYTKIIKYSGENPTWQNKFLKSIVSMNANYIFTADIDRARCISTKKDYIKAKVTNIEISNIVVVIQEIESWYLAGLDDDSCKSLGIKLKESSTNLITKEDFNRLIPSNFKASRIDFMIEILNLFKIDIAKQRNSSLKYFCDKYLQE
;
A
#
# COMPACT_ATOMS: atom_id res chain seq x y z
N MET A 1 29.29 -7.74 14.64
CA MET A 1 27.99 -8.40 14.44
C MET A 1 27.37 -7.76 13.22
N SER A 2 27.04 -8.54 12.18
CA SER A 2 26.25 -8.02 11.06
C SER A 2 24.88 -7.65 11.62
N THR A 3 24.56 -6.36 11.69
CA THR A 3 23.22 -5.90 12.02
C THR A 3 22.29 -6.37 10.91
N LYS A 4 21.32 -7.24 11.23
CA LYS A 4 20.35 -7.71 10.24
C LYS A 4 19.68 -6.51 9.56
N ASN A 5 19.66 -6.52 8.23
CA ASN A 5 19.07 -5.48 7.40
C ASN A 5 17.55 -5.67 7.35
N GLY A 6 16.83 -5.06 8.29
CA GLY A 6 15.37 -5.14 8.39
C GLY A 6 14.65 -4.02 7.65
N LEU A 7 13.44 -4.32 7.15
CA LEU A 7 12.50 -3.34 6.61
C LEU A 7 11.20 -3.33 7.44
N PHE A 8 10.77 -2.15 7.87
CA PHE A 8 9.48 -1.94 8.53
C PHE A 8 8.53 -1.17 7.61
N ILE A 9 7.37 -1.76 7.29
CA ILE A 9 6.37 -1.15 6.41
C ILE A 9 5.21 -0.67 7.27
N TRP A 10 5.04 0.64 7.38
CA TRP A 10 3.96 1.26 8.13
C TRP A 10 2.77 1.48 7.20
N VAL A 11 1.62 0.95 7.59
CA VAL A 11 0.39 0.98 6.81
C VAL A 11 -0.80 1.43 7.65
N GLU A 12 -1.85 1.96 7.00
CA GLU A 12 -3.00 2.51 7.73
C GLU A 12 -3.84 1.40 8.36
N GLY A 13 -4.33 0.45 7.57
CA GLY A 13 -5.29 -0.54 8.02
C GLY A 13 -4.94 -1.98 7.67
N SER A 14 -5.90 -2.86 7.94
CA SER A 14 -5.79 -4.29 7.64
C SER A 14 -5.87 -4.61 6.15
N ASP A 15 -6.45 -3.73 5.34
CA ASP A 15 -6.52 -3.91 3.89
C ASP A 15 -5.16 -3.63 3.24
N ASP A 16 -4.50 -2.57 3.66
CA ASP A 16 -3.11 -2.29 3.33
C ASP A 16 -2.20 -3.43 3.75
N GLU A 17 -2.28 -3.85 5.01
CA GLU A 17 -1.47 -4.96 5.54
C GLU A 17 -1.60 -6.20 4.66
N ARG A 18 -2.83 -6.58 4.29
CA ARG A 18 -3.08 -7.73 3.42
C ARG A 18 -2.45 -7.55 2.04
N PHE A 19 -2.58 -6.37 1.44
CA PHE A 19 -1.98 -6.07 0.14
C PHE A 19 -0.45 -6.17 0.19
N PHE A 20 0.17 -5.45 1.13
CA PHE A 20 1.63 -5.43 1.28
C PHE A 20 2.18 -6.81 1.60
N GLN A 21 1.53 -7.55 2.50
CA GLN A 21 1.96 -8.89 2.86
C GLN A 21 1.92 -9.85 1.68
N ARG A 22 0.91 -9.75 0.80
CA ARG A 22 0.74 -10.68 -0.31
C ARG A 22 1.56 -10.33 -1.54
N ILE A 23 1.74 -9.03 -1.83
CA ILE A 23 2.38 -8.56 -3.06
C ILE A 23 3.83 -8.16 -2.84
N PHE A 24 4.12 -7.37 -1.80
CA PHE A 24 5.44 -6.72 -1.67
C PHE A 24 6.38 -7.44 -0.71
N CYS A 25 5.90 -8.02 0.39
CA CYS A 25 6.77 -8.78 1.31
C CYS A 25 7.58 -9.87 0.57
N PRO A 26 7.01 -10.71 -0.30
CA PRO A 26 7.78 -11.71 -1.05
C PRO A 26 8.86 -11.10 -1.97
N LEU A 27 8.63 -9.89 -2.49
CA LEU A 27 9.60 -9.18 -3.33
C LEU A 27 10.74 -8.57 -2.50
N PHE A 28 10.45 -8.17 -1.26
CA PHE A 28 11.41 -7.60 -0.34
C PHE A 28 12.26 -8.65 0.39
N GLU A 29 11.82 -9.90 0.48
CA GLU A 29 12.62 -11.01 1.04
C GLU A 29 13.94 -11.22 0.28
N GLN A 30 14.04 -10.77 -0.97
CA GLN A 30 15.28 -10.80 -1.75
C GLN A 30 16.26 -9.67 -1.38
N GLN A 31 15.78 -8.61 -0.74
CA GLN A 31 16.53 -7.37 -0.47
C GLN A 31 16.82 -7.15 1.03
N TYR A 32 16.00 -7.73 1.89
CA TYR A 32 16.03 -7.53 3.35
C TYR A 32 16.00 -8.86 4.09
N ASP A 33 16.71 -8.94 5.21
CA ASP A 33 16.76 -10.13 6.07
C ASP A 33 15.39 -10.44 6.71
N TYR A 34 14.56 -9.41 6.89
CA TYR A 34 13.18 -9.54 7.31
C TYR A 34 12.36 -8.30 6.94
N THR A 35 11.07 -8.52 6.72
CA THR A 35 10.08 -7.44 6.60
C THR A 35 9.07 -7.53 7.73
N LYS A 36 8.70 -6.40 8.34
CA LYS A 36 7.64 -6.34 9.35
C LYS A 36 6.63 -5.25 8.99
N ILE A 37 5.35 -5.62 8.91
CA ILE A 37 4.26 -4.66 8.72
C ILE A 37 3.81 -4.12 10.07
N ILE A 38 3.53 -2.82 10.13
CA ILE A 38 3.02 -2.11 11.30
C ILE A 38 1.77 -1.35 10.88
N LYS A 39 0.61 -1.74 11.42
CA LYS A 39 -0.60 -0.92 11.32
C LYS A 39 -0.51 0.21 12.33
N TYR A 40 -0.67 1.45 11.86
CA TYR A 40 -0.56 2.62 12.73
C TYR A 40 -1.87 3.38 12.93
N SER A 41 -2.91 3.10 12.12
CA SER A 41 -4.20 3.78 12.30
C SER A 41 -4.80 3.38 13.65
N GLY A 42 -5.24 4.38 14.42
CA GLY A 42 -5.71 4.22 15.79
C GLY A 42 -4.63 4.38 16.86
N GLU A 43 -3.35 4.30 16.50
CA GLU A 43 -2.26 4.57 17.43
C GLU A 43 -2.05 6.07 17.63
N ASN A 44 -1.74 6.49 18.85
CA ASN A 44 -1.51 7.89 19.14
C ASN A 44 -0.15 8.37 18.55
N PRO A 45 -0.01 9.66 18.19
CA PRO A 45 1.23 10.18 17.60
C PRO A 45 2.47 9.97 18.48
N THR A 46 2.32 9.98 19.81
CA THR A 46 3.44 9.76 20.73
C THR A 46 4.01 8.35 20.59
N TRP A 47 3.15 7.34 20.48
CA TRP A 47 3.56 5.96 20.24
C TRP A 47 4.26 5.82 18.89
N GLN A 48 3.65 6.37 17.83
CA GLN A 48 4.22 6.31 16.48
C GLN A 48 5.63 6.93 16.45
N ASN A 49 5.82 8.09 17.07
CA ASN A 49 7.13 8.75 17.16
C ASN A 49 8.17 7.93 17.95
N LYS A 50 7.77 7.32 19.07
CA LYS A 50 8.67 6.46 19.86
C LYS A 50 9.08 5.21 19.11
N PHE A 51 8.11 4.55 18.46
CA PHE A 51 8.36 3.32 17.72
C PHE A 51 9.22 3.57 16.48
N LEU A 52 8.94 4.64 15.74
CA LEU A 52 9.79 5.05 14.62
C LEU A 52 11.21 5.37 15.07
N LYS A 53 11.37 6.08 16.20
CA LYS A 53 12.68 6.35 16.79
C LYS A 53 13.44 5.06 17.11
N SER A 54 12.76 4.02 17.61
CA SER A 54 13.41 2.72 17.84
C SER A 54 13.90 2.07 16.55
N ILE A 55 13.10 2.08 15.48
CA ILE A 55 13.50 1.54 14.17
C ILE A 55 14.75 2.25 13.64
N VAL A 56 14.76 3.59 13.70
CA VAL A 56 15.92 4.40 13.28
C VAL A 56 17.15 4.09 14.15
N SER A 57 16.98 3.96 15.48
CA SER A 57 18.10 3.63 16.38
C SER A 57 18.69 2.24 16.17
N MET A 58 17.89 1.31 15.63
CA MET A 58 18.34 -0.03 15.23
C MET A 58 19.06 -0.03 13.88
N ASN A 59 19.17 1.13 13.22
CA ASN A 59 19.68 1.28 11.86
C ASN A 59 18.92 0.43 10.84
N ALA A 60 17.61 0.25 11.06
CA ALA A 60 16.73 -0.48 10.17
C ALA A 60 15.98 0.45 9.20
N ASN A 61 15.57 -0.09 8.06
CA ASN A 61 14.86 0.65 7.01
C ASN A 61 13.38 0.73 7.34
N TYR A 62 12.70 1.75 6.82
CA TYR A 62 11.26 1.82 6.90
C TYR A 62 10.65 2.53 5.68
N ILE A 63 9.42 2.13 5.37
CA ILE A 63 8.54 2.80 4.41
C ILE A 63 7.26 3.14 5.15
N PHE A 64 6.76 4.36 4.96
CA PHE A 64 5.53 4.82 5.56
C PHE A 64 4.49 5.12 4.49
N THR A 65 3.38 4.39 4.49
CA THR A 65 2.34 4.51 3.47
C THR A 65 1.10 5.16 4.06
N ALA A 66 0.44 6.01 3.29
CA ALA A 66 -0.85 6.58 3.66
C ALA A 66 -1.67 6.85 2.40
N ASP A 67 -2.99 6.71 2.47
CA ASP A 67 -3.89 7.10 1.39
C ASP A 67 -3.89 8.62 1.21
N ILE A 68 -4.09 9.12 -0.02
CA ILE A 68 -4.21 10.57 -0.24
C ILE A 68 -5.53 11.11 0.30
N ASP A 69 -6.57 10.28 0.35
CA ASP A 69 -7.93 10.60 0.75
C ASP A 69 -8.46 11.85 0.01
N ARG A 70 -8.59 12.95 0.76
CA ARG A 70 -9.10 14.27 0.34
C ARG A 70 -7.99 15.33 0.27
N ALA A 71 -6.72 14.96 0.46
CA ALA A 71 -5.63 15.91 0.35
C ALA A 71 -5.51 16.40 -1.10
N ARG A 72 -5.31 17.71 -1.28
CA ARG A 72 -5.26 18.33 -2.62
C ARG A 72 -4.09 17.84 -3.48
N CYS A 73 -2.98 17.47 -2.84
CA CYS A 73 -1.81 16.92 -3.51
C CYS A 73 -0.95 16.09 -2.54
N ILE A 74 -0.05 15.29 -3.12
CA ILE A 74 0.90 14.43 -2.39
C ILE A 74 1.71 15.22 -1.38
N SER A 75 2.27 16.38 -1.77
CA SER A 75 3.13 17.19 -0.90
C SER A 75 2.40 17.63 0.37
N THR A 76 1.16 18.11 0.24
CA THR A 76 0.34 18.48 1.41
C THR A 76 0.06 17.30 2.33
N LYS A 77 -0.19 16.10 1.79
CA LYS A 77 -0.36 14.89 2.62
C LYS A 77 0.95 14.54 3.35
N LYS A 78 2.11 14.65 2.70
CA LYS A 78 3.41 14.40 3.33
C LYS A 78 3.72 15.39 4.45
N ASP A 79 3.46 16.69 4.23
CA ASP A 79 3.68 17.72 5.25
C ASP A 79 2.79 17.48 6.48
N TYR A 80 1.52 17.10 6.24
CA TYR A 80 0.59 16.73 7.31
C TYR A 80 1.10 15.53 8.15
N ILE A 81 1.61 14.49 7.49
CA ILE A 81 2.18 13.31 8.18
C ILE A 81 3.42 13.73 8.97
N LYS A 82 4.32 14.52 8.38
CA LYS A 82 5.53 15.02 9.05
C LYS A 82 5.22 15.87 10.29
N ALA A 83 4.16 16.67 10.25
CA ALA A 83 3.72 17.46 11.39
C ALA A 83 3.19 16.58 12.54
N LYS A 84 2.60 15.42 12.25
CA LYS A 84 2.11 14.47 13.26
C LYS A 84 3.19 13.53 13.79
N VAL A 85 4.06 13.06 12.92
CA VAL A 85 5.15 12.11 13.24
C VAL A 85 6.48 12.84 13.06
N THR A 86 6.88 13.63 14.05
CA THR A 86 8.01 14.57 13.99
C THR A 86 9.31 13.96 13.46
N ASN A 87 9.63 12.71 13.82
CA ASN A 87 10.90 12.05 13.45
C ASN A 87 10.86 11.31 12.09
N ILE A 88 9.81 11.48 11.30
CA ILE A 88 9.68 10.80 10.00
C ILE A 88 10.47 11.50 8.90
N GLU A 89 11.11 10.75 8.03
CA GLU A 89 11.75 11.29 6.83
C GLU A 89 10.74 11.38 5.69
N ILE A 90 10.59 12.57 5.10
CA ILE A 90 9.63 12.82 4.00
C ILE A 90 9.93 11.92 2.79
N SER A 91 11.21 11.59 2.58
CA SER A 91 11.64 10.65 1.56
C SER A 91 11.09 9.25 1.78
N ASN A 92 10.78 8.84 3.01
CA ASN A 92 10.29 7.49 3.31
C ASN A 92 8.76 7.40 3.27
N ILE A 93 8.07 8.55 3.09
CA ILE A 93 6.62 8.60 2.94
C ILE A 93 6.23 8.31 1.49
N VAL A 94 5.34 7.34 1.31
CA VAL A 94 4.62 7.05 0.07
C VAL A 94 3.16 7.40 0.27
N VAL A 95 2.60 8.16 -0.66
CA VAL A 95 1.18 8.48 -0.66
C VAL A 95 0.52 7.62 -1.75
N VAL A 96 -0.42 6.79 -1.34
CA VAL A 96 -1.23 5.94 -2.20
C VAL A 96 -2.30 6.81 -2.86
N ILE A 97 -2.49 6.67 -4.17
CA ILE A 97 -3.47 7.42 -4.95
C ILE A 97 -4.47 6.47 -5.63
N GLN A 98 -5.79 6.64 -5.43
CA GLN A 98 -6.40 7.55 -4.45
C GLN A 98 -6.41 6.95 -3.04
N GLU A 99 -6.68 5.65 -2.97
CA GLU A 99 -6.73 4.84 -1.74
C GLU A 99 -6.21 3.44 -2.07
N ILE A 100 -5.91 2.59 -1.09
CA ILE A 100 -5.35 1.25 -1.34
C ILE A 100 -6.22 0.39 -2.27
N GLU A 101 -7.54 0.59 -2.30
CA GLU A 101 -8.46 -0.08 -3.23
C GLU A 101 -8.10 0.15 -4.71
N SER A 102 -7.55 1.32 -5.03
CA SER A 102 -7.07 1.60 -6.39
C SER A 102 -5.90 0.72 -6.79
N TRP A 103 -5.04 0.35 -5.83
CA TRP A 103 -3.92 -0.56 -6.05
C TRP A 103 -4.42 -1.98 -6.25
N TYR A 104 -5.39 -2.44 -5.44
CA TYR A 104 -6.04 -3.75 -5.63
C TYR A 104 -6.51 -3.97 -7.07
N LEU A 105 -7.20 -2.98 -7.66
CA LEU A 105 -7.71 -3.11 -9.03
C LEU A 105 -6.64 -2.92 -10.11
N ALA A 106 -5.53 -2.24 -9.81
CA ALA A 106 -4.51 -1.91 -10.79
C ALA A 106 -3.85 -3.16 -11.39
N GLY A 107 -3.74 -4.25 -10.62
CA GLY A 107 -3.08 -5.47 -11.07
C GLY A 107 -3.95 -6.45 -11.86
N LEU A 108 -5.22 -6.13 -12.11
CA LEU A 108 -6.11 -6.99 -12.88
C LEU A 108 -5.99 -6.70 -14.37
N ASP A 109 -5.83 -7.73 -15.20
CA ASP A 109 -6.07 -7.62 -16.64
C ASP A 109 -7.54 -7.88 -16.99
N ASP A 110 -7.85 -7.78 -18.28
CA ASP A 110 -9.21 -7.97 -18.79
C ASP A 110 -9.75 -9.37 -18.47
N ASP A 111 -8.91 -10.40 -18.51
CA ASP A 111 -9.33 -11.77 -18.23
C ASP A 111 -9.60 -11.98 -16.74
N SER A 112 -8.77 -11.42 -15.86
CA SER A 112 -8.99 -11.42 -14.41
C SER A 112 -10.22 -10.60 -14.03
N CYS A 113 -10.46 -9.47 -14.70
CA CYS A 113 -11.69 -8.69 -14.52
C CYS A 113 -12.92 -9.51 -14.93
N LYS A 114 -12.88 -10.20 -16.07
CA LYS A 114 -13.98 -11.08 -16.52
C LYS A 114 -14.24 -12.22 -15.54
N SER A 115 -13.20 -12.91 -15.08
CA SER A 115 -13.34 -14.04 -14.15
C SER A 115 -13.92 -13.62 -12.80
N LEU A 116 -13.57 -12.41 -12.35
CA LEU A 116 -14.11 -11.81 -11.14
C LEU A 116 -15.45 -11.08 -11.36
N GLY A 117 -15.98 -11.02 -12.58
CA GLY A 117 -17.23 -10.29 -12.86
C GLY A 117 -17.13 -8.76 -12.68
N ILE A 118 -15.92 -8.21 -12.74
CA ILE A 118 -15.63 -6.78 -12.59
C ILE A 118 -15.73 -6.09 -13.95
N LYS A 119 -16.33 -4.90 -13.98
CA LYS A 119 -16.35 -4.02 -15.17
C LYS A 119 -15.66 -2.71 -14.86
N LEU A 120 -14.39 -2.60 -15.21
CA LEU A 120 -13.64 -1.35 -15.14
C LEU A 120 -13.92 -0.52 -16.40
N LYS A 121 -14.27 0.76 -16.20
CA LYS A 121 -14.56 1.68 -17.30
C LYS A 121 -13.29 2.32 -17.88
N GLU A 122 -12.26 2.45 -17.04
CA GLU A 122 -11.03 3.15 -17.38
C GLU A 122 -9.81 2.25 -17.19
N SER A 123 -8.79 2.48 -18.01
CA SER A 123 -7.50 1.80 -17.90
C SER A 123 -6.73 2.25 -16.66
N SER A 124 -6.82 3.52 -16.27
CA SER A 124 -6.21 4.03 -15.04
C SER A 124 -7.08 3.71 -13.81
N THR A 125 -6.44 3.41 -12.68
CA THR A 125 -7.13 3.28 -11.38
C THR A 125 -6.88 4.45 -10.43
N ASN A 126 -6.09 5.46 -10.83
CA ASN A 126 -5.66 6.57 -9.97
C ASN A 126 -6.82 7.30 -9.25
N LEU A 127 -8.03 7.30 -9.82
CA LEU A 127 -9.19 8.03 -9.29
C LEU A 127 -10.24 7.11 -8.65
N ILE A 128 -9.94 5.81 -8.51
CA ILE A 128 -10.86 4.88 -7.89
C ILE A 128 -10.85 5.10 -6.38
N THR A 129 -12.02 5.43 -5.81
CA THR A 129 -12.23 5.48 -4.37
C THR A 129 -12.70 4.13 -3.83
N LYS A 130 -12.72 3.98 -2.50
CA LYS A 130 -13.34 2.85 -1.82
C LYS A 130 -14.82 2.66 -2.13
N GLU A 131 -15.58 3.75 -2.35
CA GLU A 131 -16.97 3.63 -2.77
C GLU A 131 -17.10 3.10 -4.20
N ASP A 132 -16.22 3.52 -5.12
CA ASP A 132 -16.15 2.92 -6.46
C ASP A 132 -15.79 1.44 -6.40
N PHE A 133 -14.77 1.09 -5.62
CA PHE A 133 -14.38 -0.30 -5.38
C PHE A 133 -15.55 -1.13 -4.85
N ASN A 134 -16.26 -0.64 -3.84
CA ASN A 134 -17.39 -1.35 -3.23
C ASN A 134 -18.55 -1.55 -4.22
N ARG A 135 -18.75 -0.63 -5.17
CA ARG A 135 -19.73 -0.80 -6.26
C ARG A 135 -19.34 -1.88 -7.26
N LEU A 136 -18.06 -2.20 -7.37
CA LEU A 136 -17.55 -3.24 -8.27
C LEU A 136 -17.66 -4.64 -7.66
N ILE A 137 -17.93 -4.77 -6.36
CA ILE A 137 -18.05 -6.07 -5.69
C ILE A 137 -19.24 -6.85 -6.27
N PRO A 138 -18.98 -7.99 -6.94
CA PRO A 138 -20.04 -8.82 -7.51
C PRO A 138 -20.96 -9.41 -6.44
N SER A 139 -22.17 -9.83 -6.83
CA SER A 139 -23.17 -10.36 -5.90
C SER A 139 -22.71 -11.58 -5.12
N ASN A 140 -21.90 -12.47 -5.72
CA ASN A 140 -21.37 -13.67 -5.06
C ASN A 140 -20.34 -13.35 -3.96
N PHE A 141 -19.79 -12.13 -3.92
CA PHE A 141 -18.87 -11.69 -2.87
C PHE A 141 -19.51 -10.72 -1.87
N LYS A 142 -20.80 -10.38 -2.00
CA LYS A 142 -21.45 -9.41 -1.10
C LYS A 142 -21.42 -9.81 0.38
N ALA A 143 -21.34 -11.11 0.67
CA ALA A 143 -21.21 -11.60 2.03
C ALA A 143 -19.82 -11.31 2.65
N SER A 144 -18.78 -11.12 1.83
CA SER A 144 -17.42 -10.88 2.30
C SER A 144 -16.61 -10.05 1.29
N ARG A 145 -16.43 -8.75 1.60
CA ARG A 145 -15.46 -7.89 0.89
C ARG A 145 -14.04 -8.44 0.98
N ILE A 146 -13.70 -9.12 2.07
CA ILE A 146 -12.37 -9.71 2.29
C ILE A 146 -12.11 -10.83 1.27
N ASP A 147 -13.09 -11.70 1.02
CA ASP A 147 -12.92 -12.81 0.07
C ASP A 147 -12.69 -12.26 -1.34
N PHE A 148 -13.42 -11.22 -1.73
CA PHE A 148 -13.20 -10.53 -2.99
C PHE A 148 -11.77 -9.96 -3.11
N MET A 149 -11.28 -9.32 -2.06
CA MET A 149 -9.91 -8.78 -2.03
C MET A 149 -8.86 -9.89 -2.11
N ILE A 150 -9.10 -11.04 -1.48
CA ILE A 150 -8.21 -12.20 -1.56
C ILE A 150 -8.16 -12.73 -3.01
N GLU A 151 -9.31 -12.87 -3.66
CA GLU A 151 -9.38 -13.32 -5.06
C GLU A 151 -8.68 -12.35 -6.02
N ILE A 152 -8.82 -11.03 -5.80
CA ILE A 152 -8.05 -10.03 -6.53
C ILE A 152 -6.55 -10.27 -6.37
N LEU A 153 -6.07 -10.48 -5.14
CA LEU A 153 -4.64 -10.70 -4.88
C LEU A 153 -4.10 -12.00 -5.49
N ASN A 154 -4.95 -13.02 -5.65
CA ASN A 154 -4.57 -14.27 -6.30
C ASN A 154 -4.33 -14.11 -7.82
N LEU A 155 -4.99 -13.13 -8.44
CA LEU A 155 -4.88 -12.84 -9.88
C LEU A 155 -3.98 -11.63 -10.17
N PHE A 156 -3.34 -11.06 -9.14
CA PHE A 156 -2.66 -9.79 -9.24
C PHE A 156 -1.38 -9.85 -10.08
N LYS A 157 -1.26 -8.94 -11.05
CA LYS A 157 -0.10 -8.80 -11.94
C LYS A 157 0.57 -7.45 -11.71
N ILE A 158 1.76 -7.45 -11.11
CA ILE A 158 2.47 -6.22 -10.72
C ILE A 158 2.85 -5.35 -11.93
N ASP A 159 3.22 -5.95 -13.06
CA ASP A 159 3.58 -5.19 -14.27
C ASP A 159 2.39 -4.42 -14.86
N ILE A 160 1.20 -5.00 -14.75
CA ILE A 160 -0.05 -4.34 -15.14
C ILE A 160 -0.38 -3.24 -14.14
N ALA A 161 -0.20 -3.50 -12.85
CA ALA A 161 -0.41 -2.51 -11.81
C ALA A 161 0.46 -1.26 -12.00
N LYS A 162 1.74 -1.43 -12.37
CA LYS A 162 2.66 -0.32 -12.67
C LYS A 162 2.19 0.52 -13.86
N GLN A 163 1.45 -0.05 -14.80
CA GLN A 163 0.92 0.70 -15.96
C GLN A 163 -0.38 1.46 -15.61
N ARG A 164 -1.17 0.92 -14.67
CA ARG A 164 -2.52 1.41 -14.38
C ARG A 164 -2.61 2.35 -13.18
N ASN A 165 -1.63 2.33 -12.27
CA ASN A 165 -1.61 3.23 -11.12
C ASN A 165 -0.24 3.90 -10.93
N SER A 166 -0.26 5.22 -10.97
CA SER A 166 0.94 6.06 -10.88
C SER A 166 1.65 5.99 -9.53
N SER A 167 0.89 5.89 -8.43
CA SER A 167 1.47 5.80 -7.08
C SER A 167 2.03 4.41 -6.80
N LEU A 168 1.41 3.35 -7.32
CA LEU A 168 1.98 1.99 -7.25
C LEU A 168 3.24 1.90 -8.10
N LYS A 169 3.23 2.49 -9.30
CA LYS A 169 4.43 2.60 -10.14
C LYS A 169 5.56 3.30 -9.40
N TYR A 170 5.28 4.46 -8.81
CA TYR A 170 6.26 5.20 -8.01
C TYR A 170 6.81 4.36 -6.85
N PHE A 171 5.96 3.61 -6.14
CA PHE A 171 6.41 2.71 -5.08
C PHE A 171 7.38 1.65 -5.63
N CYS A 172 7.01 0.98 -6.72
CA CYS A 172 7.83 -0.08 -7.32
C CYS A 172 9.16 0.46 -7.81
N ASP A 173 9.15 1.54 -8.60
CA ASP A 173 10.37 2.14 -9.17
C ASP A 173 11.35 2.62 -8.10
N LYS A 174 10.85 2.92 -6.89
CA LYS A 174 11.65 3.43 -5.79
C LYS A 174 12.27 2.36 -4.91
N TYR A 175 11.54 1.27 -4.66
CA TYR A 175 11.91 0.29 -3.63
C TYR A 175 12.15 -1.12 -4.17
N LEU A 176 11.73 -1.42 -5.39
CA LEU A 176 12.06 -2.70 -6.02
C LEU A 176 13.33 -2.53 -6.84
N GLN A 177 14.33 -3.34 -6.56
CA GLN A 177 15.50 -3.47 -7.44
C GLN A 177 15.10 -4.35 -8.64
N GLU A 178 15.52 -3.94 -9.84
CA GLU A 178 15.38 -4.73 -11.07
C GLU A 178 16.46 -5.81 -11.17
#